data_AF-A0A2K3D8H5-F1
#
_entry.id   AF-A0A2K3D8H5-F1
#
_cell.length_a   1.000
_cell.length_b   1.000
_cell.length_c   1.000
_cell.angle_alpha   90.00
_cell.angle_beta   90.00
_cell.angle_gamma   90.00
#
_symmetry.space_group_name_H-M   'P 1'
#
loop_
_entity.id
_entity.type
_entity.pdbx_description
1 polymer ?
#
loop_
_entity_poly.entity_id
_entity_poly.type
_entity_poly.pdbx_seq_one_letter_code
_entity_poly.pdbx_strand_id
1 'polypeptide(L)'
;MVRIELTDRNLIDLCAATQLALGAHALAAPDNFMDVNFGPKLSHPGRVLAPPELTRWNGATMVTLGAMGLAARNGLTPEGKRRWFQTGGVASAACAALSAADTLRGRKRKSVGWTHAGALATIAGLKLWRGFKRNNSRVKAEI
;
A
#
# COMPACT_ATOMS: atom_id res chain seq x y z
N MET A 1 30.27 4.74 -6.95
CA MET A 1 28.88 5.22 -7.01
C MET A 1 27.94 4.01 -7.03
N VAL A 2 27.25 3.72 -5.94
CA VAL A 2 26.32 2.57 -5.87
C VAL A 2 25.04 2.94 -6.61
N ARG A 3 24.76 2.30 -7.75
CA ARG A 3 23.45 2.40 -8.40
C ARG A 3 22.48 1.51 -7.62
N ILE A 4 21.57 2.11 -6.86
CA ILE A 4 20.45 1.39 -6.28
C ILE A 4 19.45 1.13 -7.41
N GLU A 5 19.45 -0.10 -7.93
CA GLU A 5 18.46 -0.52 -8.92
C GLU A 5 17.19 -0.99 -8.22
N LEU A 6 16.06 -0.35 -8.51
CA LEU A 6 14.76 -0.79 -8.02
C LEU A 6 14.30 -2.01 -8.81
N THR A 7 14.56 -3.21 -8.28
CA THR A 7 14.10 -4.48 -8.87
C THR A 7 12.63 -4.76 -8.54
N ASP A 8 12.01 -5.66 -9.30
CA ASP A 8 10.65 -6.13 -9.04
C ASP A 8 10.53 -6.75 -7.64
N ARG A 9 11.55 -7.49 -7.19
CA ARG A 9 11.62 -8.08 -5.86
C ARG A 9 11.62 -7.00 -4.78
N ASN A 10 12.49 -5.99 -4.92
CA ASN A 10 12.59 -4.92 -3.93
C ASN A 10 11.29 -4.10 -3.86
N LEU A 11 10.59 -3.93 -4.98
CA LEU A 11 9.30 -3.25 -5.01
C LEU A 11 8.20 -4.07 -4.33
N ILE A 12 8.17 -5.39 -4.53
CA ILE A 12 7.24 -6.29 -3.83
C ILE A 12 7.55 -6.29 -2.33
N ASP A 13 8.82 -6.41 -1.94
CA ASP A 13 9.28 -6.40 -0.55
C ASP A 13 8.90 -5.10 0.16
N LEU A 14 9.12 -3.95 -0.48
CA LEU A 14 8.76 -2.65 0.07
C LEU A 14 7.25 -2.56 0.35
N CYS A 15 6.42 -3.01 -0.60
CA CYS A 15 4.96 -2.97 -0.44
C CYS A 15 4.48 -3.90 0.67
N ALA A 16 5.02 -5.12 0.69
CA ALA A 16 4.67 -6.14 1.66
C ALA A 16 5.10 -5.74 3.08
N ALA A 17 6.32 -5.23 3.24
CA ALA A 17 6.83 -4.73 4.52
C ALA A 17 6.01 -3.54 5.03
N THR A 18 5.58 -2.63 4.14
CA THR A 18 4.73 -1.51 4.51
C THR A 18 3.37 -1.98 5.04
N GLN A 19 2.73 -2.95 4.37
CA GLN A 19 1.47 -3.54 4.83
C GLN A 19 1.62 -4.26 6.17
N LEU A 20 2.72 -5.01 6.35
CA LEU A 20 3.05 -5.66 7.62
C LEU A 20 3.21 -4.66 8.76
N ALA A 21 3.99 -3.60 8.57
CA ALA A 21 4.26 -2.61 9.60
C ALA A 21 2.98 -1.86 10.01
N LEU A 22 2.20 -1.38 9.03
CA LEU A 22 0.91 -0.73 9.29
C LEU A 22 -0.08 -1.66 9.97
N GLY A 23 -0.18 -2.91 9.50
CA GLY A 23 -1.08 -3.90 10.07
C GLY A 23 -0.69 -4.30 11.50
N ALA A 24 0.61 -4.47 11.78
CA ALA A 24 1.11 -4.78 13.11
C ALA A 24 0.84 -3.63 14.10
N HIS A 25 0.98 -2.38 13.67
CA HIS A 25 0.62 -1.21 14.49
C HIS A 25 -0.87 -1.20 14.83
N ALA A 26 -1.75 -1.40 13.83
CA ALA A 26 -3.20 -1.45 14.04
C ALA A 26 -3.63 -2.63 14.94
N LEU A 27 -2.94 -3.77 14.87
CA LEU A 27 -3.16 -4.93 15.74
C LEU A 27 -2.74 -4.68 17.20
N ALA A 28 -1.49 -4.24 17.38
CA ALA A 28 -0.87 -4.15 18.70
C ALA A 28 -1.36 -2.93 19.49
N ALA A 29 -1.60 -1.81 18.80
CA ALA A 29 -1.96 -0.55 19.43
C ALA A 29 -3.03 0.21 18.61
N PRO A 30 -4.27 -0.29 18.53
CA PRO A 30 -5.32 0.28 17.68
C PRO A 30 -5.66 1.73 18.02
N ASP A 31 -5.73 2.11 19.30
CA ASP A 31 -6.00 3.50 19.69
C ASP A 31 -4.89 4.44 19.23
N ASN A 32 -3.62 4.06 19.45
CA ASN A 32 -2.47 4.84 18.98
C ASN A 32 -2.45 4.94 17.45
N PHE A 33 -2.71 3.82 16.75
CA PHE A 33 -2.83 3.80 15.30
C PHE A 33 -3.89 4.79 14.81
N MET A 34 -5.05 4.83 15.47
CA MET A 34 -6.10 5.78 15.14
C MET A 34 -5.62 7.21 15.41
N ASP A 35 -5.12 7.54 16.59
CA ASP A 35 -4.66 8.88 16.93
C ASP A 35 -3.58 9.41 15.97
N VAL A 36 -2.64 8.56 15.55
CA VAL A 36 -1.59 8.91 14.58
C VAL A 36 -2.21 9.29 13.23
N ASN A 37 -3.08 8.43 12.68
CA ASN A 37 -3.60 8.60 11.32
C ASN A 37 -4.70 9.66 11.23
N PHE A 38 -5.44 9.83 12.31
CA PHE A 38 -6.73 10.49 12.30
C PHE A 38 -6.80 11.69 13.23
N GLY A 39 -5.80 11.87 14.11
CA GLY A 39 -5.79 12.89 15.14
C GLY A 39 -6.50 12.42 16.42
N PRO A 40 -6.29 13.12 17.54
CA PRO A 40 -6.87 12.74 18.83
C PRO A 40 -8.40 12.79 18.76
N LYS A 41 -9.05 11.88 19.50
CA LYS A 41 -10.52 11.78 19.67
C LYS A 41 -11.24 13.12 19.83
N LEU A 42 -10.62 14.09 20.51
CA LEU A 42 -11.17 15.42 20.82
C LEU A 42 -11.26 16.38 19.63
N SER A 43 -10.64 16.08 18.49
CA SER A 43 -10.50 17.04 17.39
C SER A 43 -11.68 17.10 16.41
N HIS A 44 -12.68 16.21 16.51
CA HIS A 44 -13.89 16.28 15.69
C HIS A 44 -15.15 15.76 16.43
N PRO A 45 -16.09 16.63 16.85
CA PRO A 45 -17.24 16.27 17.68
C PRO A 45 -18.33 15.40 17.00
N GLY A 46 -18.12 14.95 15.76
CA GLY A 46 -19.02 14.01 15.05
C GLY A 46 -18.32 12.75 14.55
N ARG A 47 -17.07 12.51 14.98
CA ARG A 47 -16.28 11.39 14.51
C ARG A 47 -16.58 10.13 15.32
N VAL A 48 -17.34 9.20 14.72
CA VAL A 48 -17.38 7.82 15.22
C VAL A 48 -16.08 7.14 14.78
N LEU A 49 -15.17 6.91 15.73
CA LEU A 49 -14.00 6.07 15.46
C LEU A 49 -14.44 4.64 15.26
N ALA A 50 -13.73 3.92 14.39
CA ALA A 50 -13.86 2.47 14.31
C ALA A 50 -13.63 1.88 15.71
N PRO A 51 -14.48 0.94 16.16
CA PRO A 51 -14.22 0.17 17.37
C PRO A 51 -12.80 -0.43 17.32
N PRO A 52 -12.08 -0.51 18.45
CA PRO A 52 -10.73 -1.07 18.48
C PRO A 52 -10.64 -2.46 17.84
N GLU A 53 -11.67 -3.27 17.97
CA GLU A 53 -11.78 -4.61 17.37
C GLU A 53 -11.77 -4.55 15.84
N LEU A 54 -12.47 -3.59 15.24
CA LEU A 54 -12.49 -3.39 13.80
C LEU A 54 -11.12 -2.92 13.30
N THR A 55 -10.47 -2.03 14.04
CA THR A 55 -9.11 -1.58 13.74
C THR A 55 -8.10 -2.73 13.79
N ARG A 56 -8.19 -3.59 14.81
CA ARG A 56 -7.37 -4.80 14.92
C ARG A 56 -7.64 -5.79 13.78
N TRP A 57 -8.91 -5.98 13.42
CA TRP A 57 -9.27 -6.86 12.32
C TRP A 57 -8.69 -6.38 10.99
N ASN A 58 -8.79 -5.07 10.71
CA ASN A 58 -8.12 -4.46 9.57
C ASN A 58 -6.58 -4.59 9.66
N GLY A 59 -6.01 -4.52 10.85
CA GLY A 59 -4.59 -4.81 11.06
C GLY A 59 -4.22 -6.25 10.70
N ALA A 60 -5.03 -7.23 11.11
CA ALA A 60 -4.84 -8.64 10.78
C ALA A 60 -4.84 -8.89 9.26
N THR A 61 -5.81 -8.30 8.55
CA THR A 61 -5.90 -8.45 7.09
C THR A 61 -4.69 -7.83 6.40
N MET A 62 -4.23 -6.64 6.83
CA MET A 62 -3.02 -6.01 6.29
C MET A 62 -1.75 -6.81 6.55
N VAL A 63 -1.58 -7.37 7.76
CA VAL A 63 -0.44 -8.26 8.07
C VAL A 63 -0.47 -9.49 7.17
N THR A 64 -1.65 -10.09 6.98
CA THR A 64 -1.81 -11.30 6.16
C THR A 64 -1.46 -11.02 4.71
N LEU A 65 -1.95 -9.90 4.15
CA LEU A 65 -1.63 -9.47 2.78
C LEU A 65 -0.13 -9.22 2.60
N GLY A 66 0.51 -8.55 3.55
CA GLY A 66 1.95 -8.32 3.51
C GLY A 66 2.75 -9.63 3.61
N ALA A 67 2.37 -10.54 4.51
CA ALA A 67 3.00 -11.86 4.63
C ALA A 67 2.85 -12.68 3.33
N MET A 68 1.66 -12.67 2.71
CA MET A 68 1.42 -13.30 1.41
C MET A 68 2.30 -12.70 0.32
N GLY A 69 2.46 -11.37 0.30
CA GLY A 69 3.36 -10.69 -0.63
C GLY A 69 4.82 -11.14 -0.49
N LEU A 70 5.32 -11.25 0.75
CA LEU A 70 6.68 -11.75 1.02
C LEU A 70 6.85 -13.22 0.65
N ALA A 71 5.83 -14.05 0.89
CA ALA A 71 5.87 -15.47 0.54
C ALA A 71 5.83 -15.68 -0.99
N ALA A 72 4.99 -14.92 -1.70
CA ALA A 72 4.80 -15.06 -3.13
C ALA A 72 5.95 -14.49 -3.98
N ARG A 73 6.77 -13.56 -3.44
CA ARG A 73 7.78 -12.80 -4.22
C ARG A 73 8.73 -13.67 -5.06
N ASN A 74 9.07 -14.87 -4.59
CA ASN A 74 9.99 -15.78 -5.26
C ASN A 74 9.28 -16.80 -6.17
N GLY A 75 7.98 -17.05 -5.95
CA GLY A 75 7.21 -18.09 -6.63
C GLY A 75 6.37 -17.60 -7.82
N LEU A 76 6.24 -16.29 -8.02
CA LEU A 76 5.45 -15.75 -9.11
C LEU A 76 6.13 -15.93 -10.48
N THR A 77 5.38 -16.46 -11.44
CA THR A 77 5.76 -16.45 -12.87
C THR A 77 5.90 -15.01 -13.39
N PRO A 78 6.59 -14.77 -14.51
CA PRO A 78 6.69 -13.41 -15.08
C PRO A 78 5.34 -12.73 -15.32
N GLU A 79 4.37 -13.46 -15.89
CA GLU A 79 3.00 -12.96 -16.10
C GLU A 79 2.26 -12.76 -14.76
N GLY A 80 2.49 -13.64 -13.77
CA GLY A 80 1.96 -13.46 -12.42
C GLY A 80 2.46 -12.19 -11.75
N LYS A 81 3.76 -11.89 -11.85
CA LYS A 81 4.36 -10.62 -11.36
C LYS A 81 3.77 -9.42 -12.07
N ARG A 82 3.62 -9.49 -13.39
CA ARG A 82 3.02 -8.42 -14.19
C ARG A 82 1.60 -8.10 -13.72
N ARG A 83 0.74 -9.11 -13.60
CA ARG A 83 -0.64 -8.93 -13.10
C ARG A 83 -0.66 -8.41 -11.67
N TRP A 84 0.22 -8.92 -10.80
CA TRP A 84 0.38 -8.42 -9.43
C TRP A 84 0.70 -6.93 -9.39
N PHE A 85 1.61 -6.46 -10.26
CA PHE A 85 1.93 -5.05 -10.37
C PHE A 85 0.78 -4.21 -10.93
N GLN A 86 0.03 -4.72 -11.90
CA GLN A 86 -1.14 -4.02 -12.44
C GLN A 86 -2.24 -3.87 -11.37
N THR A 87 -2.68 -4.97 -10.76
CA THR A 87 -3.76 -4.95 -9.76
C THR A 87 -3.34 -4.21 -8.49
N GLY A 88 -2.15 -4.49 -7.98
CA GLY A 88 -1.59 -3.81 -6.83
C GLY A 88 -1.31 -2.32 -7.08
N GLY A 89 -1.01 -1.95 -8.33
CA GLY A 89 -0.85 -0.57 -8.77
C GLY A 89 -2.16 0.21 -8.76
N VAL A 90 -3.22 -0.37 -9.33
CA VAL A 90 -4.59 0.20 -9.30
C VAL A 90 -5.08 0.35 -7.87
N ALA A 91 -4.92 -0.68 -7.03
CA ALA A 91 -5.30 -0.61 -5.62
C ALA A 91 -4.55 0.51 -4.88
N SER A 92 -3.24 0.64 -5.12
CA SER A 92 -2.44 1.71 -4.50
C SER A 92 -2.90 3.10 -4.96
N ALA A 93 -3.25 3.27 -6.24
CA ALA A 93 -3.78 4.53 -6.78
C ALA A 93 -5.14 4.90 -6.14
N ALA A 94 -6.04 3.92 -6.02
CA ALA A 94 -7.33 4.11 -5.37
C ALA A 94 -7.15 4.52 -3.89
N CYS A 95 -6.26 3.86 -3.15
CA CYS A 95 -5.94 4.23 -1.77
C CYS A 95 -5.29 5.63 -1.68
N ALA A 96 -4.46 6.02 -2.65
CA ALA A 96 -3.88 7.37 -2.70
C ALA A 96 -4.98 8.43 -2.85
N ALA A 97 -5.91 8.22 -3.79
CA ALA A 97 -7.04 9.12 -4.03
C ALA A 97 -7.96 9.22 -2.81
N LEU A 98 -8.29 8.09 -2.17
CA LEU A 98 -9.08 8.07 -0.93
C LEU A 98 -8.36 8.80 0.20
N SER A 99 -7.05 8.57 0.39
CA SER A 99 -6.27 9.27 1.41
C SER A 99 -6.25 10.78 1.18
N ALA A 100 -6.09 11.23 -0.07
CA ALA A 100 -6.16 12.65 -0.41
C ALA A 100 -7.57 13.22 -0.15
N ALA A 101 -8.63 12.52 -0.57
CA ALA A 101 -10.01 12.95 -0.38
C ALA A 101 -10.39 13.06 1.12
N ASP A 102 -10.01 12.07 1.93
CA ASP A 102 -10.24 12.09 3.38
C ASP A 102 -9.42 13.18 4.06
N THR A 103 -8.23 13.51 3.53
CA THR A 103 -7.42 14.63 4.01
C THR A 103 -8.07 15.97 3.71
N LEU A 104 -8.57 16.16 2.48
CA LEU A 104 -9.29 17.35 2.06
C LEU A 104 -10.57 17.57 2.89
N ARG A 105 -11.26 16.48 3.23
CA ARG A 105 -12.49 16.50 4.05
C ARG A 105 -12.24 16.58 5.56
N GLY A 106 -10.98 16.69 6.00
CA GLY A 106 -10.63 16.73 7.42
C GLY A 106 -10.85 15.42 8.19
N ARG A 107 -11.15 14.31 7.50
CA ARG A 107 -11.33 12.99 8.12
C ARG A 107 -10.00 12.35 8.49
N LYS A 108 -8.92 12.70 7.80
CA LYS A 108 -7.55 12.23 8.07
C LYS A 108 -6.67 13.39 8.50
N ARG A 109 -5.73 13.14 9.42
CA ARG A 109 -4.78 14.16 9.88
C ARG A 109 -3.98 14.66 8.68
N LYS A 110 -3.97 15.98 8.42
CA LYS A 110 -3.40 16.56 7.19
C LYS A 110 -1.96 16.14 6.90
N SER A 111 -1.09 16.20 7.92
CA SER A 111 0.32 15.81 7.77
C SER A 111 0.47 14.35 7.35
N VAL A 112 -0.25 13.44 7.98
CA VAL A 112 -0.19 12.00 7.66
C VAL A 112 -0.89 11.70 6.34
N GLY A 113 -2.04 12.32 6.10
CA GLY A 113 -2.89 12.05 4.97
C GLY A 113 -2.30 12.43 3.62
N TRP A 114 -1.64 13.59 3.51
CA TRP A 114 -0.92 14.00 2.31
C TRP A 114 0.34 13.17 2.07
N THR A 115 1.13 12.92 3.11
CA THR A 115 2.33 12.07 2.99
C THR A 115 1.96 10.66 2.56
N HIS A 116 0.90 10.08 3.16
CA HIS A 116 0.40 8.75 2.80
C HIS A 116 -0.15 8.74 1.36
N ALA A 117 -0.92 9.75 0.96
CA ALA A 117 -1.41 9.86 -0.43
C ALA A 117 -0.25 9.93 -1.44
N GLY A 118 0.76 10.75 -1.17
CA GLY A 118 1.96 10.88 -1.99
C GLY A 118 2.72 9.56 -2.11
N ALA A 119 3.01 8.91 -0.99
CA ALA A 119 3.71 7.62 -0.98
C ALA A 119 2.95 6.54 -1.77
N LEU A 120 1.62 6.45 -1.60
CA LEU A 120 0.80 5.50 -2.35
C LEU A 120 0.72 5.83 -3.84
N ALA A 121 0.66 7.11 -4.21
CA ALA A 121 0.68 7.54 -5.61
C ALA A 121 2.02 7.20 -6.28
N THR A 122 3.13 7.38 -5.58
CA THR A 122 4.47 6.96 -6.06
C THR A 122 4.55 5.45 -6.23
N ILE A 123 4.10 4.67 -5.24
CA ILE A 123 4.06 3.21 -5.33
C ILE A 123 3.15 2.77 -6.48
N ALA A 124 2.00 3.40 -6.66
CA ALA A 124 1.09 3.13 -7.77
C ALA A 124 1.76 3.37 -9.12
N GLY A 125 2.41 4.52 -9.29
CA GLY A 125 3.16 4.85 -10.51
C GLY A 125 4.25 3.82 -10.81
N LEU A 126 5.04 3.43 -9.81
CA LEU A 126 6.09 2.42 -9.97
C LEU A 126 5.54 1.05 -10.35
N LYS A 127 4.46 0.61 -9.68
CA LYS A 127 3.81 -0.67 -9.97
C LYS A 127 3.15 -0.68 -11.34
N LEU A 128 2.36 0.33 -11.68
CA LEU A 128 1.71 0.42 -12.98
C LEU A 128 2.76 0.50 -14.09
N TRP A 129 3.81 1.30 -13.91
CA TRP A 129 4.92 1.33 -14.85
C TRP A 129 5.55 -0.06 -15.02
N ARG A 130 5.87 -0.78 -13.94
CA ARG A 130 6.40 -2.15 -14.03
C ARG A 130 5.42 -3.14 -14.67
N GLY A 131 4.14 -3.06 -14.35
CA GLY A 131 3.10 -3.94 -14.88
C GLY A 131 2.72 -3.69 -16.35
N PHE A 132 2.97 -2.49 -16.86
CA PHE A 132 2.69 -2.11 -18.25
C PHE A 132 3.94 -1.90 -19.11
N LYS A 133 5.14 -1.86 -18.51
CA LYS A 133 6.40 -1.84 -19.26
C LYS A 133 6.44 -3.10 -20.12
N ARG A 134 6.23 -2.92 -21.43
CA ARG A 134 6.37 -4.00 -22.42
C ARG A 134 7.76 -4.60 -22.24
N ASN A 135 7.85 -5.92 -22.11
CA ASN A 135 9.07 -6.61 -22.48
C ASN A 135 9.28 -6.33 -23.98
N ASN A 136 10.09 -5.34 -24.32
CA ASN A 136 10.54 -5.03 -25.69
C ASN A 136 11.48 -6.13 -26.23
N SER A 137 11.26 -7.40 -25.88
CA SER A 137 12.09 -8.51 -26.28
C SER A 137 11.24 -9.77 -26.29
N ARG A 138 10.88 -10.22 -27.50
CA ARG A 138 10.26 -11.52 -27.84
C ARG A 138 8.77 -11.68 -27.53
N VAL A 139 7.97 -10.96 -28.32
CA VAL A 139 6.99 -11.64 -29.18
C VAL A 139 7.43 -11.40 -30.62
N LYS A 140 8.51 -12.09 -31.02
CA LYS A 140 8.55 -12.60 -32.40
C LYS A 140 7.86 -13.95 -32.29
N ALA A 141 6.54 -13.93 -32.46
CA ALA A 141 5.85 -15.15 -32.84
C ALA A 141 6.40 -15.49 -34.23
N GLU A 142 6.96 -16.68 -34.32
CA GLU A 142 7.27 -17.35 -35.57
C GLU A 142 6.05 -17.24 -36.50
N ILE A 143 6.29 -16.72 -37.70
CA ILE A 143 5.59 -17.11 -38.93
C ILE A 143 6.70 -17.38 -39.94
#